data_AF-A0A359E8T1-F1
#
_entry.id   AF-A0A359E8T1-F1
#
_cell.length_a   1.000
_cell.length_b   1.000
_cell.length_c   1.000
_cell.angle_alpha   90.00
_cell.angle_beta   90.00
_cell.angle_gamma   90.00
#
_symmetry.space_group_name_H-M   'P 1'
#
loop_
_entity.id
_entity.type
_entity.pdbx_description
1 polymer ?
#
loop_
_entity_poly.entity_id
_entity_poly.type
_entity_poly.pdbx_seq_one_letter_code
_entity_poly.pdbx_strand_id
1 'polypeptide(L)'
;VGSQTPVKADVRILATSNRNIAEAISEKLFREDFYYRLNVFPIEIPPLRDRRGDIPLLVNHFVDYYSKKYNLESKAISKELMDYLMQQEWRGNVREL
;
A
#
# COMPACT_ATOMS: atom_id res chain seq x y z
N VAL A 1 13.70 -28.73 5.60
CA VAL A 1 14.97 -28.04 5.92
C VAL A 1 14.67 -27.05 7.05
N GLY A 2 15.33 -27.19 8.20
CA GLY A 2 15.14 -26.35 9.40
C GLY A 2 15.88 -26.94 10.61
N SER A 3 16.33 -26.09 11.55
CA SER A 3 16.95 -26.53 12.82
C SER A 3 15.92 -27.25 13.70
N GLN A 4 16.32 -28.33 14.39
CA GLN A 4 15.47 -29.03 15.35
C GLN A 4 15.40 -28.33 16.72
N THR A 5 16.27 -27.34 16.95
CA THR A 5 16.30 -26.59 18.20
C THR A 5 15.38 -25.38 18.11
N PRO A 6 14.28 -25.33 18.90
CA PRO A 6 13.42 -24.16 18.93
C PRO A 6 14.15 -22.95 19.52
N VAL A 7 13.96 -21.79 18.90
CA VAL A 7 14.49 -20.50 19.38
C VAL A 7 13.32 -19.66 19.87
N LYS A 8 13.46 -19.07 21.06
CA LYS A 8 12.47 -18.13 21.59
C LYS A 8 12.49 -16.86 20.75
N ALA A 9 11.33 -16.45 20.25
CA ALA A 9 11.16 -15.23 19.48
C ALA A 9 10.19 -14.28 20.19
N ASP A 10 10.60 -13.03 20.36
CA ASP A 10 9.74 -11.92 20.75
C ASP A 10 9.65 -10.99 19.53
N VAL A 11 8.52 -11.05 18.82
CA VAL A 11 8.35 -10.42 17.50
C VAL A 11 6.98 -9.81 17.37
N ARG A 12 6.93 -8.66 16.68
CA ARG A 12 5.68 -8.05 16.20
C ARG A 12 5.46 -8.47 14.75
N ILE A 13 4.31 -9.08 14.48
CA ILE A 13 3.93 -9.54 13.14
C ILE A 13 3.06 -8.47 12.48
N LEU A 14 3.42 -8.05 11.27
CA LEU A 14 2.61 -7.24 10.37
C LEU A 14 2.42 -8.03 9.07
N ALA A 15 1.18 -8.14 8.61
CA ALA A 15 0.83 -8.86 7.38
C ALA A 15 -0.04 -7.97 6.50
N THR A 16 0.11 -8.12 5.18
CA THR A 16 -0.71 -7.43 4.18
C THR A 16 -1.16 -8.43 3.12
N SER A 17 -2.36 -8.23 2.58
CA SER A 17 -2.89 -9.02 1.47
C SER A 17 -3.69 -8.12 0.55
N ASN A 18 -3.54 -8.32 -0.76
CA ASN A 18 -4.39 -7.72 -1.79
C ASN A 18 -5.51 -8.67 -2.25
N ARG A 19 -5.56 -9.89 -1.73
CA ARG A 19 -6.59 -10.89 -2.02
C ARG A 19 -7.66 -10.86 -0.95
N ASN A 20 -8.89 -11.21 -1.34
CA ASN A 20 -9.95 -11.51 -0.39
C ASN A 20 -9.59 -12.78 0.39
N ILE A 21 -9.21 -12.61 1.66
CA ILE A 21 -8.78 -13.75 2.49
C ILE A 21 -9.95 -14.67 2.83
N ALA A 22 -11.17 -14.13 2.98
CA ALA A 22 -12.35 -14.95 3.26
C ALA A 22 -12.65 -15.91 2.09
N GLU A 23 -12.53 -15.43 0.86
CA GLU A 23 -12.65 -16.25 -0.35
C GLU A 23 -11.54 -17.32 -0.39
N ALA A 24 -10.28 -16.95 -0.14
CA ALA A 24 -9.16 -17.89 -0.13
C ALA A 24 -9.29 -18.99 0.95
N ILE A 25 -9.93 -18.69 2.10
CA ILE A 25 -10.26 -19.69 3.12
C ILE A 25 -11.33 -20.65 2.59
N SER A 26 -12.38 -20.14 1.94
CA SER A 26 -13.45 -20.96 1.37
C SER A 26 -12.93 -21.93 0.31
N GLU A 27 -11.92 -21.52 -0.47
CA GLU A 27 -11.24 -22.33 -1.47
C GLU A 27 -10.16 -23.27 -0.89
N LYS A 28 -9.98 -23.30 0.44
CA LYS A 28 -8.93 -24.06 1.16
C LYS A 28 -7.51 -23.69 0.75
N LEU A 29 -7.32 -22.52 0.14
CA LEU A 29 -6.01 -21.95 -0.21
C LEU A 29 -5.35 -21.26 1.00
N PHE A 30 -6.13 -20.94 2.03
CA PHE A 30 -5.64 -20.31 3.24
C PHE A 30 -6.17 -20.99 4.51
N ARG A 31 -5.29 -21.07 5.51
CA ARG A 31 -5.61 -21.67 6.81
C ARG A 31 -6.46 -20.72 7.65
N GLU A 32 -7.67 -21.16 7.97
CA GLU A 32 -8.62 -20.39 8.77
C GLU A 32 -8.06 -20.04 10.16
N ASP A 33 -7.44 -21.01 10.85
CA ASP A 33 -6.87 -20.83 12.18
C ASP A 33 -5.70 -19.83 12.21
N PHE A 34 -4.95 -19.75 11.11
CA PHE A 34 -3.90 -18.75 10.94
C PHE A 34 -4.47 -17.36 10.65
N TYR A 35 -5.54 -17.27 9.85
CA TYR A 35 -6.22 -16.01 9.58
C TYR A 35 -6.77 -15.38 10.86
N TYR A 36 -7.47 -16.14 11.71
CA TYR A 36 -8.00 -15.59 12.97
C TYR A 36 -6.91 -15.01 13.89
N ARG A 37 -5.68 -15.54 13.85
CA ARG A 37 -4.55 -14.99 14.62
C ARG A 37 -3.99 -13.69 14.03
N LEU A 38 -4.06 -13.53 12.71
CA LEU A 38 -3.62 -12.30 12.03
C LEU A 38 -4.69 -11.21 12.05
N ASN A 39 -5.97 -11.59 11.94
CA ASN A 39 -7.10 -10.68 11.77
C ASN A 39 -7.62 -10.07 13.08
N VAL A 40 -6.75 -9.87 14.07
CA VAL A 40 -7.12 -9.25 15.35
C VAL A 40 -7.34 -7.75 15.19
N PHE A 41 -6.55 -7.10 14.35
CA PHE A 41 -6.65 -5.67 14.08
C PHE A 41 -6.49 -5.38 12.58
N PRO A 42 -7.54 -5.59 11.78
CA PRO A 42 -7.49 -5.31 10.35
C PRO A 42 -7.43 -3.80 10.09
N ILE A 43 -6.55 -3.39 9.18
CA ILE A 43 -6.49 -2.03 8.66
C ILE A 43 -6.73 -2.12 7.16
N GLU A 44 -7.87 -1.61 6.72
CA GLU A 44 -8.19 -1.50 5.30
C GLU A 44 -7.62 -0.19 4.74
N ILE A 45 -6.88 -0.29 3.64
CA ILE A 45 -6.36 0.87 2.93
C ILE A 45 -7.24 1.09 1.70
N PRO A 46 -8.02 2.18 1.65
CA PRO A 46 -8.87 2.46 0.50
C PRO A 46 -8.01 2.77 -0.75
N PRO A 47 -8.53 2.45 -1.95
CA PRO A 47 -7.84 2.81 -3.18
C PRO A 47 -7.76 4.34 -3.32
N LEU A 48 -6.77 4.84 -4.06
CA LEU A 48 -6.46 6.26 -4.19
C LEU A 48 -7.65 7.09 -4.69
N ARG A 49 -8.48 6.53 -5.56
CA ARG A 49 -9.73 7.16 -6.05
C ARG A 49 -10.76 7.47 -4.95
N ASP A 50 -10.71 6.77 -3.82
CA ASP A 50 -11.60 6.98 -2.67
C ASP A 50 -10.97 7.93 -1.64
N ARG A 51 -9.70 8.30 -1.84
CA ARG A 51 -8.92 9.24 -1.00
C ARG A 51 -8.22 10.30 -1.84
N ARG A 52 -8.96 10.93 -2.76
CA ARG A 52 -8.42 11.93 -3.70
C ARG A 52 -7.73 13.12 -3.03
N GLY A 53 -8.08 13.42 -1.77
CA GLY A 53 -7.41 14.46 -0.97
C GLY A 53 -5.92 14.18 -0.71
N ASP A 54 -5.47 12.94 -0.83
CA ASP A 54 -4.06 12.57 -0.67
C ASP A 54 -3.24 12.88 -1.94
N ILE A 55 -3.88 13.03 -3.10
CA ILE A 55 -3.20 13.19 -4.40
C ILE A 55 -2.25 14.41 -4.39
N PRO A 56 -2.66 15.62 -3.97
CA PRO A 56 -1.75 16.76 -3.96
C PRO A 56 -0.52 16.56 -3.08
N LEU A 57 -0.68 15.90 -1.93
CA LEU A 57 0.43 15.63 -1.01
C LEU A 57 1.41 14.61 -1.62
N LEU A 58 0.88 13.53 -2.20
CA LEU A 58 1.69 12.50 -2.83
C LEU A 58 2.43 13.02 -4.06
N VAL A 59 1.76 13.77 -4.94
CA VAL A 59 2.36 14.36 -6.14
C VAL A 59 3.51 15.29 -5.75
N ASN A 60 3.28 16.20 -4.80
CA ASN A 60 4.32 17.11 -4.34
C ASN A 60 5.50 16.36 -3.72
N HIS A 61 5.23 15.31 -2.93
CA HIS A 61 6.27 14.44 -2.36
C HIS A 61 7.10 13.75 -3.45
N PHE A 62 6.47 13.13 -4.45
CA PHE A 62 7.20 12.40 -5.49
C PHE A 62 7.99 13.33 -6.40
N VAL A 63 7.43 14.48 -6.79
CA VAL A 63 8.17 15.46 -7.58
C VAL A 63 9.42 15.93 -6.84
N ASP A 64 9.30 16.29 -5.56
CA ASP A 64 10.44 16.70 -4.76
C ASP A 64 11.47 15.56 -4.59
N TYR A 65 11.00 14.36 -4.25
CA TYR A 65 11.85 13.18 -4.08
C TYR A 65 12.63 12.84 -5.35
N TYR A 66 11.97 12.80 -6.50
CA TYR A 66 12.62 12.45 -7.77
C TYR A 66 13.46 13.59 -8.35
N SER A 67 13.05 14.86 -8.20
CA SER A 67 13.92 16.00 -8.55
C SER A 67 15.24 15.92 -7.79
N LYS A 68 15.21 15.67 -6.47
CA LYS A 68 16.42 15.49 -5.66
C LYS A 68 17.22 14.26 -6.08
N LYS A 69 16.56 13.11 -6.25
CA LYS A 69 17.21 11.84 -6.60
C LYS A 69 17.98 11.92 -7.93
N TYR A 70 17.47 12.67 -8.89
CA TYR A 70 18.07 12.81 -10.22
C TYR A 70 18.82 14.13 -10.43
N ASN A 71 19.02 14.92 -9.35
CA ASN A 71 19.68 16.22 -9.40
C ASN A 71 19.08 17.17 -10.46
N LEU A 72 17.76 17.14 -10.58
CA LEU A 72 16.97 18.04 -11.41
C LEU A 72 16.56 19.25 -10.59
N GLU A 73 16.32 20.36 -11.29
CA GLU A 73 15.69 21.53 -10.66
C GLU A 73 14.31 21.17 -10.09
N SER A 74 13.91 21.90 -9.05
CA SER A 74 12.58 21.77 -8.47
C SER A 74 11.52 22.10 -9.52
N LYS A 75 10.53 21.22 -9.66
CA LYS A 75 9.43 21.40 -10.60
C LYS A 75 8.18 21.81 -9.84
N ALA A 76 7.54 22.89 -10.27
CA ALA A 76 6.19 23.22 -9.83
C ALA A 76 5.17 22.42 -10.64
N ILE A 77 4.12 21.94 -9.97
CA ILE A 77 2.95 21.36 -10.62
C ILE A 77 1.99 22.50 -10.96
N SER A 78 1.58 22.60 -12.23
CA SER A 78 0.54 23.57 -12.61
C SER A 78 -0.82 23.18 -12.04
N LYS A 79 -1.70 24.15 -11.87
CA LYS A 79 -3.04 23.89 -11.35
C LYS A 79 -3.82 22.94 -12.27
N GLU A 80 -3.70 23.13 -13.58
CA GLU A 80 -4.36 22.32 -14.59
C GLU A 80 -3.92 20.86 -14.53
N LEU A 81 -2.62 20.62 -14.33
CA LEU A 81 -2.10 19.27 -14.14
C LEU A 81 -2.62 18.65 -12.84
N MET A 82 -2.64 19.40 -11.73
CA MET A 82 -3.18 18.91 -10.47
C MET A 82 -4.67 18.54 -10.60
N ASP A 83 -5.47 19.43 -11.20
CA ASP A 83 -6.90 19.21 -11.42
C ASP A 83 -7.15 17.96 -12.30
N TYR A 84 -6.30 17.75 -13.32
CA TYR A 84 -6.34 16.54 -14.14
C TYR A 84 -6.02 15.27 -13.32
N LEU A 85 -4.94 15.29 -12.53
CA LEU A 85 -4.52 14.16 -11.71
C LEU A 85 -5.58 13.79 -10.66
N MET A 86 -6.28 14.78 -10.09
CA MET A 86 -7.35 14.56 -9.12
C MET A 86 -8.62 13.91 -9.71
N GLN A 87 -8.79 13.94 -11.03
CA GLN A 87 -9.95 13.35 -11.71
C GLN A 87 -9.71 11.91 -12.16
N GLN A 88 -8.47 11.41 -12.11
CA GLN A 88 -8.14 10.07 -12.58
C GLN A 88 -8.57 8.97 -11.59
N GLU A 89 -8.81 7.78 -12.14
CA GLU A 89 -9.24 6.60 -11.38
C GLU A 89 -8.10 5.89 -10.63
N TRP A 90 -6.85 6.12 -11.03
CA TRP A 90 -5.66 5.52 -10.41
C TRP A 90 -5.80 4.03 -10.13
N ARG A 91 -6.03 3.21 -11.16
CA ARG A 91 -6.20 1.75 -11.03
C ARG A 91 -4.96 1.10 -10.40
N GLY A 92 -3.77 1.63 -10.67
CA GLY A 92 -2.50 1.24 -10.05
C GLY A 92 -2.19 1.97 -8.74
N ASN A 93 -3.09 2.82 -8.25
CA ASN A 93 -2.96 3.60 -7.02
C ASN A 93 -1.65 4.42 -7.02
N VAL A 94 -0.99 4.50 -5.87
CA VAL A 94 0.27 5.23 -5.63
C VAL A 94 1.42 4.76 -6.52
N ARG A 95 1.35 3.55 -7.12
CA ARG A 95 2.40 3.08 -8.04
C ARG A 95 2.22 3.68 -9.44
N GLU A 96 1.00 4.01 -9.81
CA GLU A 96 0.68 4.65 -11.09
C GLU A 96 0.78 6.17 -11.00
N LEU A 97 0.41 6.74 -9.85
CA LEU A 97 0.62 8.16 -9.52
C LEU A 97 2.11 8.53 -9.53
#